data_AF-A0A434NP51-F1
#
_entry.id   AF-A0A434NP51-F1
#
_cell.length_a   1.000
_cell.length_b   1.000
_cell.length_c   1.000
_cell.angle_alpha   90.00
_cell.angle_beta   90.00
_cell.angle_gamma   90.00
#
_symmetry.space_group_name_H-M   'P 1'
#
loop_
_entity.id
_entity.type
_entity.pdbx_description
1 polymer ?
#
loop_
_entity_poly.entity_id
_entity_poly.type
_entity_poly.pdbx_seq_one_letter_code
_entity_poly.pdbx_strand_id
1 'polypeptide(L)'
;AHGSAGIEELANKVVALAESGSSQFAPLYPDAMPLFEKINTIVQRIYRGSEAIADKSVRDQLHAWEHAGYGHLPVCMAKTQYSFSTDPNLRGAPTGHTVPVREVRLSAGAGFIVVICGEVMTMPGLPKAPSSEKILLNEMGQIEGLF
;
A
#
# COMPACT_ATOMS: atom_id res chain seq x y z
N ALA A 1 19.49 2.77 20.47
CA ALA A 1 20.37 2.72 21.66
C ALA A 1 20.48 4.07 22.37
N HIS A 2 20.69 5.18 21.65
CA HIS A 2 20.94 6.50 22.26
C HIS A 2 19.77 7.50 22.18
N GLY A 3 18.54 7.01 22.01
CA GLY A 3 17.36 7.88 21.89
C GLY A 3 17.51 8.93 20.78
N SER A 4 17.05 10.16 21.05
CA SER A 4 17.13 11.29 20.13
C SER A 4 18.57 11.67 19.75
N ALA A 5 19.53 11.55 20.66
CA ALA A 5 20.93 11.87 20.38
C ALA A 5 21.52 10.99 19.25
N GLY A 6 20.99 9.77 19.08
CA GLY A 6 21.44 8.87 18.01
C GLY A 6 20.93 9.19 16.60
N ILE A 7 20.05 10.18 16.43
CA ILE A 7 19.46 10.55 15.14
C ILE A 7 19.76 12.00 14.72
N GLU A 8 20.62 12.73 15.44
CA GLU A 8 20.92 14.14 15.13
C GLU A 8 21.44 14.34 13.71
N GLU A 9 22.28 13.43 13.21
CA GLU A 9 22.78 13.50 11.83
C GLU A 9 21.62 13.35 10.81
N LEU A 10 20.69 12.42 11.05
CA LEU A 10 19.50 12.27 10.23
C LEU A 10 18.64 13.53 10.27
N ALA A 11 18.42 14.09 11.46
CA ALA A 11 17.63 15.31 11.63
C ALA A 11 18.23 16.48 10.85
N ASN A 12 19.53 16.71 10.97
CA ASN A 12 20.22 17.77 10.22
C ASN A 12 20.14 17.57 8.70
N LYS A 13 20.23 16.32 8.21
CA LYS A 13 20.03 16.01 6.78
C LYS A 13 18.60 16.30 6.31
N VAL A 14 17.59 15.98 7.13
CA VAL A 14 16.19 16.26 6.83
C VAL A 14 15.94 17.78 6.74
N VAL A 15 16.49 18.56 7.68
CA VAL A 15 16.43 20.03 7.66
C VAL A 15 17.07 20.58 6.38
N ALA A 16 18.28 20.13 6.05
CA ALA A 16 18.98 20.57 4.85
C ALA A 16 18.20 20.26 3.56
N LEU A 17 17.53 19.11 3.48
CA LEU A 17 16.66 18.75 2.34
C LEU A 17 15.36 19.59 2.30
N ALA A 18 14.81 19.96 3.45
CA ALA A 18 13.61 20.79 3.53
C ALA A 18 13.91 22.25 3.14
N GLU A 19 15.08 22.76 3.54
CA GLU A 19 15.52 24.14 3.29
C GLU A 19 16.14 24.33 1.90
N SER A 20 16.50 23.25 1.19
CA SER A 20 17.16 23.33 -0.13
C SER A 20 16.29 23.97 -1.23
N GLY A 21 14.96 23.99 -1.04
CA GLY A 21 14.01 24.43 -2.06
C GLY A 21 13.98 23.54 -3.31
N SER A 22 14.62 22.38 -3.31
CA SER A 22 14.82 21.53 -4.50
C SER A 22 13.66 20.57 -4.80
N SER A 23 12.53 20.69 -4.10
CA SER A 23 11.38 19.80 -4.27
C SER A 23 10.68 20.05 -5.61
N GLN A 24 10.49 18.98 -6.39
CA GLN A 24 9.72 18.98 -7.64
C GLN A 24 8.57 18.00 -7.53
N PHE A 25 7.78 18.12 -6.46
CA PHE A 25 6.67 17.22 -6.21
C PHE A 25 5.62 17.30 -7.33
N ALA A 26 5.28 16.14 -7.88
CA ALA A 26 4.14 15.94 -8.75
C ALA A 26 3.53 14.56 -8.45
N PRO A 27 2.19 14.43 -8.48
CA PRO A 27 1.55 13.12 -8.45
C PRO A 27 2.04 12.22 -9.60
N LEU A 28 2.02 10.90 -9.38
CA LEU A 28 2.53 9.93 -10.35
C LEU A 28 1.75 9.96 -11.69
N TYR A 29 0.46 10.28 -11.61
CA TYR A 29 -0.47 10.37 -12.72
C TYR A 29 -1.49 11.51 -12.47
N PRO A 30 -2.10 12.07 -13.52
CA PRO A 30 -3.21 13.03 -13.39
C PRO A 30 -4.53 12.32 -13.06
N ASP A 31 -5.46 13.04 -12.43
CA ASP A 31 -6.78 12.51 -12.05
C ASP A 31 -7.62 12.06 -13.26
N ALA A 32 -7.46 12.71 -14.41
CA ALA A 32 -8.17 12.38 -15.64
C ALA A 32 -7.68 11.10 -16.33
N MET A 33 -6.59 10.48 -15.86
CA MET A 33 -6.10 9.22 -16.42
C MET A 33 -7.13 8.09 -16.21
N PRO A 34 -7.40 7.25 -17.23
CA PRO A 34 -8.27 6.09 -17.08
C PRO A 34 -7.85 5.19 -15.92
N LEU A 35 -8.81 4.57 -15.23
CA LEU A 35 -8.56 3.83 -14.00
C LEU A 35 -7.58 2.69 -14.18
N PHE A 36 -7.70 1.94 -15.29
CA PHE A 36 -6.78 0.85 -15.58
C PHE A 36 -5.37 1.36 -15.91
N GLU A 37 -5.25 2.52 -16.56
CA GLU A 37 -3.96 3.15 -16.85
C GLU A 37 -3.29 3.70 -15.59
N LYS A 38 -4.07 4.18 -14.60
CA LYS A 38 -3.56 4.55 -13.27
C LYS A 38 -2.90 3.34 -12.59
N ILE A 39 -3.55 2.18 -12.64
CA ILE A 39 -3.01 0.91 -12.11
C ILE A 39 -1.71 0.57 -12.83
N ASN A 40 -1.74 0.56 -14.17
CA ASN A 40 -0.58 0.19 -14.97
C ASN A 40 0.61 1.14 -14.75
N THR A 41 0.34 2.44 -14.59
CA THR A 41 1.36 3.45 -14.30
C THR A 41 2.07 3.16 -12.97
N ILE A 42 1.36 2.74 -11.92
CA ILE A 42 1.99 2.34 -10.65
C ILE A 42 2.86 1.11 -10.86
N VAL A 43 2.37 0.10 -11.58
CA VAL A 43 3.11 -1.14 -11.83
C VAL A 43 4.43 -0.86 -12.55
N GLN A 44 4.41 -0.02 -13.58
CA GLN A 44 5.59 0.28 -14.38
C GLN A 44 6.56 1.22 -13.67
N ARG A 45 6.07 2.34 -13.12
CA ARG A 45 6.93 3.40 -12.57
C ARG A 45 7.40 3.15 -11.15
N ILE A 46 6.62 2.45 -10.33
CA ILE A 46 6.94 2.21 -8.91
C ILE A 46 7.37 0.75 -8.70
N TYR A 47 6.62 -0.21 -9.23
CA TYR A 47 6.90 -1.63 -8.99
C TYR A 47 7.90 -2.25 -9.96
N ARG A 48 8.32 -1.51 -11.00
CA ARG A 48 9.24 -1.99 -12.06
C ARG A 48 8.73 -3.26 -12.75
N GLY A 49 7.41 -3.46 -12.74
CA GLY A 49 6.74 -4.53 -13.48
C GLY A 49 6.56 -4.16 -14.94
N SER A 50 6.27 -5.16 -15.77
CA SER A 50 6.00 -4.97 -17.20
C SER A 50 4.62 -4.34 -17.43
N GLU A 51 3.59 -4.89 -16.79
CA GLU A 51 2.21 -4.46 -16.95
C GLU A 51 1.31 -4.99 -15.83
N ALA A 52 0.16 -4.34 -15.66
CA ALA A 52 -0.98 -4.90 -14.93
C ALA A 52 -1.81 -5.80 -15.86
N ILE A 53 -2.16 -7.01 -15.40
CA ILE A 53 -3.05 -7.93 -16.12
C ILE A 53 -4.34 -8.10 -15.32
N ALA A 54 -5.49 -8.13 -16.00
CA ALA A 54 -6.79 -8.27 -15.36
C ALA A 54 -7.79 -8.92 -16.31
N ASP A 55 -8.69 -9.71 -15.75
CA ASP A 55 -9.78 -10.34 -16.47
C ASP A 55 -10.77 -9.30 -17.01
N LYS A 56 -11.55 -9.71 -18.02
CA LYS A 56 -12.57 -8.85 -18.64
C LYS A 56 -13.55 -8.28 -17.62
N SER A 57 -13.98 -9.07 -16.63
CA SER A 57 -14.89 -8.62 -15.57
C SER A 57 -14.37 -7.43 -14.78
N VAL A 58 -13.08 -7.43 -14.44
CA VAL A 58 -12.41 -6.33 -13.72
C VAL A 58 -12.34 -5.09 -14.61
N ARG A 59 -11.98 -5.25 -15.89
CA ARG A 59 -11.91 -4.14 -16.85
C ARG A 59 -13.30 -3.51 -17.08
N ASP A 60 -14.31 -4.34 -17.29
CA ASP A 60 -15.70 -3.90 -17.47
C ASP A 60 -16.21 -3.15 -16.22
N GLN A 61 -15.86 -3.61 -15.02
CA GLN A 61 -16.21 -2.95 -13.75
C GLN A 61 -15.56 -1.56 -13.62
N LEU A 62 -14.28 -1.43 -13.98
CA LEU A 62 -13.58 -0.14 -13.97
C LEU A 62 -14.21 0.83 -14.98
N HIS A 63 -14.49 0.37 -16.20
CA HIS A 63 -15.18 1.20 -17.20
C HIS A 63 -16.58 1.64 -16.75
N ALA A 64 -17.34 0.75 -16.10
CA ALA A 64 -18.64 1.11 -15.54
C ALA A 64 -18.51 2.25 -14.49
N TRP A 65 -17.46 2.21 -13.66
CA TRP A 65 -17.21 3.28 -12.69
C TRP A 65 -16.70 4.58 -13.31
N GLU A 66 -15.93 4.51 -14.40
CA GLU A 66 -15.59 5.69 -15.20
C GLU A 66 -16.86 6.38 -15.71
N HIS A 67 -17.79 5.63 -16.29
CA HIS A 67 -19.08 6.15 -16.76
C HIS A 67 -19.99 6.65 -15.63
N ALA A 68 -19.92 6.05 -14.45
CA ALA A 68 -20.67 6.48 -13.26
C ALA A 68 -20.06 7.73 -12.58
N GLY A 69 -18.99 8.31 -13.13
CA GLY A 69 -18.37 9.54 -12.63
C GLY A 69 -17.24 9.32 -11.63
N TYR A 70 -16.85 8.08 -11.33
CA TYR A 70 -15.75 7.74 -10.41
C TYR A 70 -14.37 7.64 -11.08
N GLY A 71 -14.28 7.88 -12.39
CA GLY A 71 -13.02 7.75 -13.14
C GLY A 71 -11.89 8.66 -12.65
N HIS A 72 -12.23 9.78 -12.00
CA HIS A 72 -11.25 10.72 -11.46
C HIS A 72 -10.60 10.24 -10.15
N LEU A 73 -11.17 9.24 -9.49
CA LEU A 73 -10.66 8.76 -8.20
C LEU A 73 -9.25 8.15 -8.36
N PRO A 74 -8.37 8.31 -7.35
CA PRO A 74 -7.10 7.60 -7.27
C PRO A 74 -7.31 6.10 -7.00
N VAL A 75 -6.26 5.33 -7.26
CA VAL A 75 -6.24 3.87 -7.01
C VAL A 75 -5.33 3.52 -5.83
N CYS A 76 -5.75 2.54 -5.04
CA CYS A 76 -5.04 1.99 -3.89
C CYS A 76 -4.69 0.53 -4.16
N MET A 77 -3.39 0.23 -4.32
CA MET A 77 -2.91 -1.11 -4.65
C MET A 77 -2.83 -1.98 -3.39
N ALA A 78 -3.65 -3.02 -3.30
CA ALA A 78 -3.65 -4.01 -2.24
C ALA A 78 -2.93 -5.29 -2.72
N LYS A 79 -1.66 -5.39 -2.33
CA LYS A 79 -0.77 -6.52 -2.66
C LYS A 79 0.14 -6.84 -1.47
N THR A 80 0.92 -7.91 -1.57
CA THR A 80 1.95 -8.23 -0.57
C THR A 80 2.94 -7.08 -0.39
N GLN A 81 3.24 -6.73 0.86
CA GLN A 81 4.23 -5.72 1.24
C GLN A 81 5.67 -6.23 1.17
N TYR A 82 5.87 -7.54 0.99
CA TYR A 82 7.20 -8.17 1.07
C TYR A 82 8.01 -8.11 -0.23
N SER A 83 7.39 -7.72 -1.34
CA SER A 83 8.02 -7.63 -2.67
C SER A 83 7.50 -6.43 -3.45
N PHE A 84 8.18 -6.01 -4.51
CA PHE A 84 7.58 -5.12 -5.52
C PHE A 84 6.60 -5.87 -6.44
N SER A 85 6.77 -7.18 -6.60
CA SER A 85 5.85 -8.05 -7.34
C SER A 85 4.64 -8.45 -6.48
N THR A 86 3.84 -9.40 -6.97
CA THR A 86 2.78 -10.07 -6.21
C THR A 86 3.25 -11.35 -5.49
N ASP A 87 4.51 -11.78 -5.67
CA ASP A 87 5.11 -12.91 -4.98
C ASP A 87 5.96 -12.41 -3.78
N PRO A 88 5.62 -12.77 -2.53
CA PRO A 88 6.37 -12.35 -1.34
C PRO A 88 7.81 -12.87 -1.29
N ASN A 89 8.17 -13.90 -2.05
CA ASN A 89 9.52 -14.48 -2.05
C ASN A 89 10.48 -13.77 -3.01
N LEU A 90 9.97 -13.00 -3.98
CA LEU A 90 10.79 -12.22 -4.91
C LEU A 90 11.29 -10.93 -4.24
N ARG A 91 12.40 -11.04 -3.51
CA ARG A 91 13.01 -9.95 -2.74
C ARG A 91 13.93 -9.07 -3.60
N GLY A 92 14.31 -7.92 -3.04
CA GLY A 92 15.16 -6.94 -3.71
C GLY A 92 14.35 -6.04 -4.63
N ALA A 93 14.85 -5.81 -5.85
CA ALA A 93 14.21 -4.94 -6.82
C ALA A 93 13.92 -5.72 -8.13
N PRO A 94 12.97 -6.68 -8.10
CA PRO A 94 12.63 -7.48 -9.28
C PRO A 94 12.12 -6.60 -10.41
N THR A 95 12.29 -7.08 -11.64
CA THR A 95 11.90 -6.40 -12.86
C THR A 95 11.24 -7.39 -13.81
N GLY A 96 10.36 -6.91 -14.69
CA GLY A 96 9.79 -7.73 -15.76
C GLY A 96 8.63 -8.64 -15.33
N HIS A 97 8.23 -8.59 -14.05
CA HIS A 97 7.07 -9.29 -13.54
C HIS A 97 5.77 -8.59 -13.96
N THR A 98 4.71 -9.36 -14.17
CA THR A 98 3.35 -8.85 -14.34
C THR A 98 2.65 -8.77 -12.99
N VAL A 99 1.67 -7.87 -12.87
CA VAL A 99 0.86 -7.72 -11.66
C VAL A 99 -0.58 -8.12 -11.98
N PRO A 100 -1.02 -9.32 -11.58
CA PRO A 100 -2.42 -9.72 -11.74
C PRO A 100 -3.33 -8.92 -10.81
N VAL A 101 -4.43 -8.40 -11.33
CA VAL A 101 -5.52 -7.78 -10.57
C VAL A 101 -6.67 -8.78 -10.52
N ARG A 102 -6.99 -9.25 -9.32
CA ARG A 102 -8.03 -10.25 -9.08
C ARG A 102 -9.41 -9.62 -8.95
N GLU A 103 -9.50 -8.52 -8.23
CA GLU A 103 -10.75 -7.81 -8.00
C GLU A 103 -10.50 -6.32 -7.75
N VAL A 104 -11.56 -5.52 -7.90
CA VAL A 104 -11.55 -4.10 -7.57
C VAL A 104 -12.73 -3.78 -6.65
N ARG A 105 -12.55 -2.86 -5.71
CA ARG A 105 -13.59 -2.41 -4.79
C ARG A 105 -13.65 -0.89 -4.76
N LEU A 106 -14.86 -0.32 -4.88
CA LEU A 106 -15.07 1.12 -4.80
C LEU A 106 -15.26 1.53 -3.34
N SER A 107 -14.35 2.39 -2.84
CA SER A 107 -14.48 3.03 -1.53
C SER A 107 -14.95 4.47 -1.71
N ALA A 108 -16.19 4.65 -2.16
CA ALA A 108 -16.72 5.96 -2.55
C ALA A 108 -16.65 7.01 -1.44
N GLY A 109 -16.92 6.64 -0.18
CA GLY A 109 -16.85 7.57 0.96
C GLY A 109 -15.42 8.03 1.27
N ALA A 110 -14.43 7.18 1.02
CA ALA A 110 -13.01 7.52 1.22
C ALA A 110 -12.37 8.16 -0.02
N GLY A 111 -13.03 8.08 -1.18
CA GLY A 111 -12.59 8.71 -2.42
C GLY A 111 -11.47 7.95 -3.15
N PHE A 112 -11.48 6.62 -3.17
CA PHE A 112 -10.53 5.83 -3.96
C PHE A 112 -11.07 4.46 -4.38
N ILE A 113 -10.37 3.81 -5.32
CA ILE A 113 -10.65 2.45 -5.76
C ILE A 113 -9.54 1.52 -5.24
N VAL A 114 -9.93 0.48 -4.51
CA VAL A 114 -9.02 -0.57 -4.03
C VAL A 114 -8.81 -1.58 -5.13
N VAL A 115 -7.56 -1.86 -5.46
CA VAL A 115 -7.14 -2.77 -6.52
C VAL A 115 -6.45 -3.95 -5.87
N ILE A 116 -7.09 -5.12 -5.88
CA ILE A 116 -6.66 -6.28 -5.11
C ILE A 116 -5.91 -7.23 -6.04
N CYS A 117 -4.61 -7.39 -5.80
CA CYS A 117 -3.72 -8.17 -6.65
C CYS A 117 -3.44 -9.59 -6.12
N GLY A 118 -3.78 -9.86 -4.87
CA GLY A 118 -3.54 -11.13 -4.21
C GLY A 118 -4.50 -11.34 -3.06
N GLU A 119 -4.19 -12.29 -2.19
CA GLU A 119 -4.96 -12.47 -0.97
C GLU A 119 -4.58 -11.38 0.04
N VAL A 120 -5.59 -10.61 0.47
CA VAL A 120 -5.43 -9.54 1.44
C VAL A 120 -6.19 -9.94 2.70
N MET A 121 -5.47 -10.10 3.80
CA MET A 121 -6.07 -10.45 5.09
C MET A 121 -6.76 -9.23 5.70
N THR A 122 -8.08 -9.19 5.66
CA THR A 122 -8.88 -8.10 6.24
C THR A 122 -9.31 -8.36 7.69
N MET A 123 -9.16 -9.59 8.17
CA MET A 123 -9.51 -10.02 9.52
C MET A 123 -8.45 -10.99 10.04
N PRO A 124 -7.45 -10.49 10.80
CA PRO A 124 -6.43 -11.36 11.37
C PRO A 124 -7.01 -12.27 12.45
N GLY A 125 -6.62 -13.54 12.45
CA GLY A 125 -6.96 -14.49 13.49
C GLY A 125 -6.03 -14.42 14.70
N LEU A 126 -6.44 -15.03 15.81
CA LEU A 126 -5.57 -15.22 16.97
C LEU A 126 -4.54 -16.33 16.71
N PRO A 127 -3.30 -16.21 17.25
CA PRO A 127 -2.32 -17.28 17.18
C PRO A 127 -2.71 -18.43 18.10
N LYS A 128 -2.02 -19.59 17.95
CA LYS A 128 -2.27 -20.81 18.75
C LYS A 128 -2.23 -20.56 20.26
N ALA A 129 -1.33 -19.70 20.73
CA ALA A 129 -1.23 -19.26 22.12
C ALA A 129 -1.40 -17.73 22.14
N PRO A 130 -2.63 -17.21 22.33
CA PRO A 130 -2.89 -15.78 22.29
C PRO A 130 -2.34 -15.07 23.52
N SER A 131 -1.82 -13.85 23.34
CA SER A 131 -1.31 -13.03 24.45
C SER A 131 -2.36 -12.77 25.54
N SER A 132 -3.66 -12.84 25.20
CA SER A 132 -4.77 -12.71 26.14
C SER A 132 -4.74 -13.70 27.30
N GLU A 133 -4.12 -14.88 27.15
CA GLU A 133 -3.95 -15.85 28.23
C GLU A 133 -2.96 -15.38 29.31
N LYS A 134 -2.09 -14.42 28.98
CA LYS A 134 -1.03 -13.90 29.85
C LYS A 134 -1.28 -12.46 30.30
N ILE A 135 -2.25 -11.77 29.70
CA ILE A 135 -2.60 -10.40 30.09
C ILE A 135 -3.38 -10.43 31.40
N LEU A 136 -2.84 -9.77 32.43
CA LEU A 136 -3.44 -9.71 33.77
C LEU A 136 -3.12 -8.38 34.48
N LEU A 137 -3.86 -8.09 35.56
CA LEU A 137 -3.54 -7.02 36.50
C LEU A 137 -2.84 -7.64 37.72
N ASN A 138 -1.65 -7.16 38.04
CA ASN A 138 -0.94 -7.61 39.24
C ASN A 138 -1.53 -6.98 40.52
N GLU A 139 -1.01 -7.34 41.69
CA GLU A 139 -1.49 -6.86 42.99
C GLU A 139 -1.39 -5.32 43.15
N MET A 140 -0.51 -4.67 42.37
CA MET A 140 -0.36 -3.22 42.34
C MET A 140 -1.30 -2.54 41.33
N GLY A 141 -2.16 -3.30 40.65
CA GLY A 141 -3.05 -2.81 39.60
C GLY A 141 -2.33 -2.47 38.30
N GLN A 142 -1.11 -2.99 38.08
CA GLN A 142 -0.36 -2.78 36.84
C GLN A 142 -0.65 -3.91 35.84
N ILE A 143 -0.70 -3.57 34.55
CA ILE A 143 -0.93 -4.55 33.48
C ILE A 143 0.38 -5.29 33.17
N GLU A 144 0.35 -6.61 33.23
CA GLU A 144 1.43 -7.51 32.80
C GLU A 144 1.03 -8.27 31.54
N GLY A 145 2.01 -8.62 30.69
CA GLY A 145 1.80 -9.45 29.49
C GLY A 145 1.29 -8.73 28.23
N LEU A 146 1.20 -7.39 28.25
CA LEU A 146 0.70 -6.58 27.12
C LEU A 146 1.80 -6.19 26.11
N PHE A 147 3.04 -6.01 26.56
CA PHE A 147 4.22 -5.65 25.77
C PHE A 147 5.44 -6.46 26.20
#